data_AF-A0A7Y0ME53-F1
#
_entry.id   AF-A0A7Y0ME53-F1
#
_cell.length_a   1.000
_cell.length_b   1.000
_cell.length_c   1.000
_cell.angle_alpha   90.00
_cell.angle_beta   90.00
_cell.angle_gamma   90.00
#
_symmetry.space_group_name_H-M   'P 1'
#
loop_
_entity.id
_entity.type
_entity.pdbx_description
1 polymer ?
#
loop_
_entity_poly.entity_id
_entity_poly.type
_entity_poly.pdbx_seq_one_letter_code
_entity_poly.pdbx_strand_id
1 'polypeptide(L)'
;MDSRARLMPAGMQRMIQARDQLCRTPWCDAPIRHHDHVVPWRDAGQTSEINGQGLCEACNLAKETDGWHAQRVPGPRHTVETTTPSGHTYVSTAPALPGTPLETNAGEKRKPTLNPQLEGLPPEVESMPVPQEDALLEAVEELAAEEPHPTPLRYPAITGRTDFIYYRAA
;
A
#
# COMPACT_ATOMS: atom_id res chain seq x y z
N MET A 1 22.30 20.77 8.91
CA MET A 1 20.98 20.14 9.16
C MET A 1 20.91 18.98 8.20
N ASP A 2 21.13 17.76 8.68
CA ASP A 2 21.07 16.56 7.82
C ASP A 2 19.62 16.24 7.51
N SER A 3 19.19 16.55 6.29
CA SER A 3 17.82 16.35 5.80
C SER A 3 17.50 14.88 5.48
N ARG A 4 18.17 13.93 6.13
CA ARG A 4 18.13 12.49 5.80
C ARG A 4 17.97 11.63 7.05
N ALA A 5 16.77 11.66 7.62
CA ALA A 5 16.34 10.72 8.65
C ALA A 5 15.74 9.46 8.02
N ARG A 6 15.99 8.29 8.62
CA ARG A 6 15.39 7.04 8.15
C ARG A 6 13.86 7.05 8.32
N LEU A 7 13.38 7.63 9.42
CA LEU A 7 11.96 7.74 9.72
C LEU A 7 11.46 9.15 9.40
N MET A 8 10.24 9.23 8.87
CA MET A 8 9.58 10.49 8.61
C MET A 8 9.22 11.17 9.95
N PRO A 9 9.59 12.45 10.20
CA PRO A 9 9.24 13.14 11.44
C PRO A 9 7.73 13.33 11.60
N ALA A 10 7.24 13.36 12.84
CA ALA A 10 5.80 13.40 13.15
C ALA A 10 5.03 14.55 12.46
N GLY A 11 5.66 15.72 12.28
CA GLY A 11 5.07 16.84 11.52
C GLY A 11 4.81 16.49 10.06
N MET A 12 5.80 15.88 9.40
CA MET A 12 5.69 15.44 8.01
C MET A 12 4.71 14.28 7.87
N GLN A 13 4.66 13.35 8.84
CA GLN A 13 3.66 12.27 8.84
C GLN A 13 2.23 12.83 8.82
N ARG A 14 1.93 13.85 9.63
CA ARG A 14 0.61 14.51 9.64
C ARG A 14 0.29 15.18 8.30
N MET A 15 1.27 15.86 7.69
CA MET A 15 1.10 16.46 6.37
C MET A 15 0.81 15.40 5.30
N ILE A 16 1.60 14.32 5.27
CA ILE A 16 1.43 13.20 4.35
C ILE A 16 0.05 12.54 4.56
N GLN A 17 -0.36 12.32 5.80
CA GLN A 17 -1.67 11.76 6.12
C GLN A 17 -2.81 12.60 5.55
N ALA A 18 -2.76 13.93 5.73
CA ALA A 18 -3.79 14.84 5.23
C ALA A 18 -3.81 14.92 3.70
N ARG A 19 -2.62 14.89 3.07
CA ARG A 19 -2.46 14.93 1.62
C ARG A 19 -2.92 13.63 0.94
N ASP A 20 -2.50 12.49 1.48
CA ASP A 20 -2.65 11.19 0.82
C ASP A 20 -3.97 10.51 1.14
N GLN A 21 -4.51 10.73 2.34
CA GLN A 21 -5.79 10.22 2.86
C GLN A 21 -5.85 8.69 2.99
N LEU A 22 -5.57 7.95 1.91
CA LEU A 22 -5.52 6.50 1.82
C LEU A 22 -4.18 6.04 1.24
N CYS A 23 -3.95 4.71 1.24
CA CYS A 23 -2.78 4.10 0.63
C CYS A 23 -2.59 4.59 -0.81
N ARG A 24 -1.39 5.08 -1.12
CA ARG A 24 -1.07 5.66 -2.43
C ARG A 24 -0.63 4.65 -3.47
N THR A 25 -0.64 3.35 -3.18
CA THR A 25 -0.63 2.33 -4.24
C THR A 25 -1.99 2.42 -4.94
N PRO A 26 -2.04 2.69 -6.27
CA PRO A 26 -3.30 2.65 -7.04
C PRO A 26 -3.99 1.30 -6.72
N TRP A 27 -5.31 1.15 -6.76
CA TRP A 27 -6.04 -0.10 -6.38
C TRP A 27 -6.08 -0.54 -4.90
N CYS A 28 -5.28 0.00 -3.97
CA CYS A 28 -5.28 -0.53 -2.60
C CYS A 28 -6.40 0.01 -1.69
N ASP A 29 -6.65 1.32 -1.74
CA ASP A 29 -7.65 2.06 -0.93
C ASP A 29 -7.64 1.82 0.60
N ALA A 30 -6.65 1.08 1.11
CA ALA A 30 -6.53 0.77 2.53
C ALA A 30 -6.06 2.00 3.35
N PRO A 31 -6.35 2.05 4.66
CA PRO A 31 -5.84 3.10 5.53
C PRO A 31 -4.30 3.15 5.55
N ILE A 32 -3.76 4.35 5.61
CA ILE A 32 -2.31 4.58 5.76
C ILE A 32 -1.86 4.07 7.13
N ARG A 33 -0.78 3.27 7.13
CA ARG A 33 -0.10 2.76 8.34
C ARG A 33 1.37 3.15 8.39
N HIS A 34 1.97 3.44 7.24
CA HIS A 34 3.36 3.89 7.12
C HIS A 34 3.45 5.19 6.33
N HIS A 35 4.34 6.07 6.78
CA HIS A 35 4.75 7.28 6.07
C HIS A 35 6.22 7.14 5.73
N ASP A 36 6.50 6.82 4.48
CA ASP A 36 7.86 6.50 4.06
C ASP A 36 8.22 7.22 2.76
N HIS A 37 9.45 7.05 2.30
CA HIS A 37 10.02 7.77 1.19
C HIS A 37 9.58 7.16 -0.14
N VAL A 38 9.24 8.00 -1.14
CA VAL A 38 8.98 7.58 -2.52
C VAL A 38 10.26 7.00 -3.10
N VAL A 39 11.33 7.80 -3.13
CA VAL A 39 12.69 7.28 -3.35
C VAL A 39 13.21 6.82 -2.00
N PRO A 40 13.50 5.52 -1.79
CA PRO A 40 13.85 4.97 -0.48
C PRO A 40 15.04 5.69 0.18
N TRP A 41 15.05 5.73 1.51
CA TRP A 41 16.19 6.27 2.26
C TRP A 41 17.51 5.57 1.90
N ARG A 42 17.48 4.25 1.64
CA ARG A 42 18.66 3.47 1.22
C ARG A 42 19.25 3.93 -0.12
N ASP A 43 18.42 4.46 -1.00
CA ASP A 43 18.79 4.95 -2.34
C ASP A 43 19.01 6.47 -2.35
N ALA A 44 19.41 7.02 -1.21
CA ALA A 44 19.66 8.45 -1.00
C ALA A 44 18.43 9.37 -1.13
N GLY A 45 17.22 8.83 -0.91
CA GLY A 45 16.02 9.64 -0.71
C GLY A 45 16.15 10.62 0.44
N GLN A 46 15.84 11.89 0.18
CA GLN A 46 15.80 12.94 1.21
C GLN A 46 14.52 12.83 2.03
N THR A 47 14.61 13.09 3.32
CA THR A 47 13.45 13.21 4.20
C THR A 47 12.80 14.55 3.97
N SER A 48 11.68 14.53 3.27
CA SER A 48 10.93 15.73 2.93
C SER A 48 9.47 15.37 2.71
N GLU A 49 8.59 16.34 2.90
CA GLU A 49 7.16 16.18 2.60
C GLU A 49 6.95 15.77 1.14
N ILE A 50 7.75 16.33 0.22
CA ILE A 50 7.65 16.02 -1.20
C ILE A 50 8.04 14.55 -1.43
N ASN A 51 9.12 14.06 -0.84
CA ASN A 51 9.53 12.66 -0.95
C ASN A 51 8.74 11.71 -0.07
N GLY A 52 7.84 12.18 0.80
CA GLY A 52 7.00 11.30 1.62
C GLY A 52 5.82 10.72 0.86
N GLN A 53 5.35 9.55 1.26
CA GLN A 53 4.17 8.86 0.76
C GLN A 53 3.51 8.04 1.87
N GLY A 54 2.18 8.09 1.96
CA GLY A 54 1.38 7.24 2.82
C GLY A 54 1.04 5.91 2.16
N LEU A 55 1.34 4.80 2.85
CA LEU A 55 1.06 3.44 2.39
C LEU A 55 0.46 2.61 3.54
N CYS A 56 -0.32 1.57 3.19
CA CYS A 56 -0.65 0.52 4.13
C CYS A 56 0.59 -0.36 4.42
N GLU A 57 0.51 -1.23 5.41
CA GLU A 57 1.61 -2.12 5.79
C GLU A 57 2.05 -3.04 4.63
N ALA A 58 1.10 -3.74 4.01
CA ALA A 58 1.40 -4.66 2.91
C ALA A 58 2.06 -3.96 1.72
N CYS A 59 1.53 -2.82 1.28
CA CYS A 59 2.10 -2.08 0.16
C CYS A 59 3.46 -1.45 0.50
N ASN A 60 3.68 -1.01 1.74
CA ASN A 60 4.98 -0.49 2.14
C ASN A 60 6.03 -1.60 2.14
N LEU A 61 5.72 -2.75 2.71
CA LEU A 61 6.62 -3.91 2.71
C LEU A 61 6.91 -4.40 1.29
N ALA A 62 5.89 -4.46 0.42
CA ALA A 62 6.07 -4.85 -0.97
C ALA A 62 7.05 -3.93 -1.70
N LYS A 63 6.91 -2.61 -1.55
CA LYS A 63 7.78 -1.62 -2.22
C LYS A 63 9.26 -1.75 -1.82
N GLU A 64 9.56 -2.27 -0.63
CA GLU A 64 10.94 -2.43 -0.15
C GLU A 64 11.64 -3.66 -0.75
N THR A 65 10.88 -4.56 -1.39
CA THR A 65 11.42 -5.74 -2.07
C THR A 65 12.08 -5.40 -3.40
N ASP A 66 12.95 -6.28 -3.88
CA ASP A 66 13.71 -6.07 -5.12
C ASP A 66 12.80 -5.94 -6.35
N GLY A 67 13.23 -5.10 -7.31
CA GLY A 67 12.51 -4.85 -8.55
C GLY A 67 11.38 -3.83 -8.45
N TRP A 68 11.03 -3.36 -7.25
CA TRP A 68 10.16 -2.19 -7.10
C TRP A 68 10.96 -0.90 -7.27
N HIS A 69 10.38 0.04 -8.00
CA HIS A 69 10.91 1.39 -8.13
C HIS A 69 9.78 2.41 -8.02
N ALA A 70 10.04 3.52 -7.34
CA ALA A 70 9.10 4.63 -7.26
C ALA A 70 9.81 5.96 -7.40
N GLN A 71 9.20 6.87 -8.14
CA GLN A 71 9.70 8.22 -8.37
C GLN A 71 8.56 9.21 -8.37
N ARG A 72 8.87 10.48 -8.11
CA ARG A 72 7.87 11.53 -8.22
C ARG A 72 7.77 12.03 -9.64
N VAL A 73 6.55 12.26 -10.08
CA VAL A 73 6.27 12.97 -11.32
C VAL A 73 6.12 14.46 -10.98
N PRO A 74 6.94 15.36 -11.55
CA PRO A 74 6.79 16.80 -11.35
C PRO A 74 5.40 17.28 -11.78
N GLY A 75 4.77 18.11 -10.96
CA GLY A 75 3.45 18.63 -11.24
C GLY A 75 2.84 19.42 -10.08
N PRO A 76 1.66 20.01 -10.27
CA PRO A 76 0.99 20.84 -9.27
C PRO A 76 0.42 20.03 -8.11
N ARG A 77 0.11 18.74 -8.33
CA ARG A 77 -0.30 17.80 -7.27
C ARG A 77 0.79 16.76 -7.06
N HIS A 78 0.86 16.23 -5.83
CA HIS A 78 1.82 15.20 -5.49
C HIS A 78 1.49 13.91 -6.22
N THR A 79 2.33 13.57 -7.20
CA THR A 79 2.16 12.41 -8.06
C THR A 79 3.37 11.50 -7.95
N VAL A 80 3.10 10.20 -7.79
CA VAL A 80 4.10 9.14 -7.71
C VAL A 80 3.86 8.17 -8.84
N GLU A 81 4.92 7.85 -9.56
CA GLU A 81 4.96 6.75 -10.50
C GLU A 81 5.67 5.57 -9.82
N THR A 82 5.04 4.40 -9.85
CA THR A 82 5.57 3.17 -9.28
C THR A 82 5.70 2.13 -10.38
N THR A 83 6.89 1.57 -10.56
CA THR A 83 7.16 0.43 -11.42
C THR A 83 7.27 -0.82 -10.55
N THR A 84 6.48 -1.84 -10.88
CA THR A 84 6.49 -3.15 -10.21
C THR A 84 7.62 -4.03 -10.74
N PRO A 85 7.98 -5.13 -10.04
CA PRO A 85 8.97 -6.09 -10.54
C PRO A 85 8.62 -6.73 -11.89
N SER A 86 7.33 -6.77 -12.25
CA SER A 86 6.88 -7.25 -13.56
C SER A 86 7.07 -6.24 -14.69
N GLY A 87 7.61 -5.05 -14.39
CA GLY A 87 7.82 -3.96 -15.34
C GLY A 87 6.58 -3.10 -15.63
N HIS A 88 5.46 -3.33 -14.93
CA HIS A 88 4.28 -2.49 -15.09
C HIS A 88 4.43 -1.19 -14.31
N THR A 89 4.00 -0.09 -14.91
CA THR A 89 4.09 1.24 -14.31
C THR A 89 2.71 1.79 -14.02
N TYR A 90 2.54 2.33 -12.82
CA TYR A 90 1.28 2.89 -12.35
C TYR A 90 1.50 4.27 -11.74
N VAL A 91 0.51 5.14 -11.94
CA VAL A 91 0.58 6.53 -11.48
C VAL A 91 -0.47 6.76 -10.41
N SER A 92 -0.03 7.31 -9.28
CA SER A 92 -0.87 7.70 -8.14
C SER A 92 -0.77 9.20 -7.96
N THR A 93 -1.88 9.93 -8.11
CA THR A 93 -1.97 11.38 -7.83
C THR A 93 -2.73 11.59 -6.52
N ALA A 94 -2.22 12.48 -5.65
CA ALA A 94 -2.89 12.81 -4.41
C ALA A 94 -4.31 13.32 -4.70
N PRO A 95 -5.32 12.93 -3.92
CA PRO A 95 -6.64 13.51 -4.05
C PRO A 95 -6.59 15.03 -3.86
N ALA A 96 -7.56 15.73 -4.43
CA ALA A 96 -7.72 17.15 -4.14
C ALA A 96 -7.98 17.32 -2.63
N LEU A 97 -7.37 18.33 -2.02
CA LEU A 97 -7.63 18.64 -0.62
C LEU A 97 -9.11 19.07 -0.47
N PRO A 98 -9.77 18.74 0.64
CA PRO A 98 -11.12 19.23 0.91
C PRO A 98 -11.21 20.75 0.74
N GLY A 99 -12.24 21.23 0.04
CA GLY A 99 -12.42 22.65 -0.25
C GLY A 99 -11.65 23.17 -1.47
N THR A 100 -10.85 22.33 -2.15
CA THR A 100 -10.31 22.68 -3.47
C THR A 100 -11.48 22.75 -4.47
N PRO A 101 -11.67 23.86 -5.22
CA PRO A 101 -12.67 23.93 -6.27
C PRO A 101 -12.48 22.78 -7.26
N LEU A 102 -13.57 22.14 -7.69
CA LEU A 102 -13.49 21.15 -8.78
C LEU A 102 -13.02 21.89 -10.02
N GLU A 103 -11.83 21.54 -10.52
CA GLU A 103 -11.42 22.05 -11.83
C GLU A 103 -12.36 21.46 -12.89
N THR A 104 -13.22 22.31 -13.42
CA THR A 104 -14.11 21.98 -14.54
C THR A 104 -13.28 21.96 -15.83
N ASN A 105 -12.36 21.02 -15.97
CA ASN A 105 -11.82 20.66 -17.28
C ASN A 105 -12.80 19.69 -17.94
N ALA A 106 -13.86 20.26 -18.52
CA ALA A 106 -14.67 19.58 -19.51
C ALA A 106 -13.86 19.48 -20.82
N GLY A 107 -13.40 18.27 -21.14
CA GLY A 107 -12.58 17.95 -22.32
C GLY A 107 -11.22 17.45 -21.86
N GLU A 108 -10.82 16.19 -21.97
CA GLU A 108 -11.14 15.14 -22.92
C GLU A 108 -11.70 13.94 -22.14
N LYS A 109 -12.82 13.35 -22.57
CA LYS A 109 -13.14 11.99 -22.13
C LYS A 109 -12.09 11.07 -22.76
N ARG A 110 -10.92 10.93 -22.13
CA ARG A 110 -10.13 9.71 -22.34
C ARG A 110 -11.03 8.60 -21.84
N LYS A 111 -11.68 7.90 -22.78
CA LYS A 111 -12.36 6.63 -22.51
C LYS A 111 -11.38 5.84 -21.64
N PRO A 112 -11.77 5.34 -20.46
CA PRO A 112 -10.90 4.44 -19.73
C PRO A 112 -10.56 3.33 -20.72
N THR A 113 -9.33 3.33 -21.21
CA THR A 113 -8.85 2.23 -22.02
C THR A 113 -8.76 1.11 -21.01
N LEU A 114 -9.71 0.18 -21.08
CA LEU A 114 -9.54 -1.12 -20.45
C LEU A 114 -8.15 -1.60 -20.84
N ASN A 115 -7.46 -2.28 -19.93
CA ASN A 115 -6.22 -2.96 -20.30
C ASN A 115 -6.51 -3.77 -21.58
N PRO A 116 -5.75 -3.62 -22.68
CA PRO A 116 -6.01 -4.35 -23.93
C PRO A 116 -6.08 -5.87 -23.74
N GLN A 117 -5.43 -6.38 -22.69
CA GLN A 117 -5.48 -7.79 -22.27
C GLN A 117 -6.86 -8.22 -21.73
N LEU A 118 -7.75 -7.26 -21.41
CA LEU A 118 -9.13 -7.47 -20.96
C LEU A 118 -10.16 -7.27 -22.08
N GLU A 119 -9.78 -6.66 -23.22
CA GLU A 119 -10.71 -6.30 -24.31
C GLU A 119 -11.23 -7.50 -25.12
N GLY A 120 -10.77 -8.72 -24.80
CA GLY A 120 -11.20 -9.96 -25.44
C GLY A 120 -11.57 -11.08 -24.47
N LEU A 121 -11.70 -10.79 -23.17
CA LEU A 121 -12.24 -11.77 -22.23
C LEU A 121 -13.72 -11.99 -22.54
N PRO A 122 -14.19 -13.24 -22.66
CA PRO A 122 -15.60 -13.52 -22.87
C PRO A 122 -16.42 -12.91 -21.72
N PRO A 123 -17.62 -12.35 -21.98
CA PRO A 123 -18.52 -11.98 -20.90
C PRO A 123 -18.86 -13.25 -20.12
N GLU A 124 -18.43 -13.30 -18.86
CA GLU A 124 -18.80 -14.28 -17.83
C GLU A 124 -18.61 -15.76 -18.23
N VAL A 125 -17.52 -16.37 -17.78
CA VAL A 125 -17.73 -17.66 -17.10
C VAL A 125 -18.54 -17.30 -15.87
N GLU A 126 -19.79 -17.74 -15.85
CA GLU A 126 -20.67 -17.91 -14.70
C GLU A 126 -19.97 -17.51 -13.40
N SER A 127 -20.45 -16.42 -12.78
CA SER A 127 -20.13 -16.12 -11.40
C SER A 127 -20.13 -17.45 -10.63
N MET A 128 -18.97 -17.86 -10.11
CA MET A 128 -18.97 -18.89 -9.08
C MET A 128 -20.04 -18.43 -8.08
N PRO A 129 -21.05 -19.27 -7.75
CA PRO A 129 -22.09 -18.84 -6.85
C PRO A 129 -21.37 -18.35 -5.60
N VAL A 130 -21.53 -17.06 -5.28
CA VAL A 130 -21.03 -16.51 -4.03
C VAL A 130 -21.75 -17.36 -2.98
N PRO A 131 -21.04 -18.17 -2.19
CA PRO A 131 -21.69 -19.01 -1.21
C PRO A 131 -22.50 -18.07 -0.29
N GLN A 132 -23.77 -18.42 -0.07
CA GLN A 132 -24.61 -17.67 0.86
C GLN A 132 -23.90 -17.61 2.22
N GLU A 133 -24.08 -16.54 2.98
CA GLU A 133 -23.34 -16.29 4.22
C GLU A 133 -23.36 -17.49 5.19
N ASP A 134 -24.46 -18.24 5.21
CA ASP A 134 -24.61 -19.46 6.00
C ASP A 134 -23.67 -20.60 5.56
N ALA A 135 -23.46 -20.78 4.24
CA ALA A 135 -22.55 -21.78 3.69
C ALA A 135 -21.08 -21.43 3.90
N LEU A 136 -20.76 -20.12 4.01
CA LEU A 136 -19.42 -19.67 4.40
C LEU A 136 -19.16 -19.93 5.88
N LEU A 137 -20.16 -19.74 6.75
CA LEU A 137 -20.04 -20.03 8.18
C LEU A 137 -19.88 -21.53 8.45
N GLU A 138 -20.67 -22.40 7.80
CA GLU A 138 -20.52 -23.85 7.93
C GLU A 138 -19.16 -24.33 7.42
N ALA A 139 -18.68 -23.84 6.28
CA ALA A 139 -17.36 -24.21 5.75
C ALA A 139 -16.20 -23.74 6.65
N VAL A 140 -16.32 -22.57 7.29
CA VAL A 140 -15.33 -22.08 8.26
C VAL A 140 -15.38 -22.88 9.56
N GLU A 141 -16.56 -23.30 10.02
CA GLU A 141 -16.70 -24.18 11.19
C GLU A 141 -16.20 -25.61 10.93
N GLU A 142 -16.42 -26.16 9.74
CA GLU A 142 -15.93 -27.48 9.33
C GLU A 142 -14.40 -27.49 9.17
N LEU A 143 -13.82 -26.44 8.56
CA LEU A 143 -12.37 -26.25 8.50
C LEU A 143 -11.74 -26.04 9.88
N ALA A 144 -12.45 -25.37 10.80
CA ALA A 144 -11.99 -25.21 12.18
C ALA A 144 -12.07 -26.53 13.00
N ALA A 145 -12.92 -27.47 12.60
CA ALA A 145 -13.08 -28.77 13.26
C ALA A 145 -12.03 -29.81 12.82
N GLU A 146 -11.35 -29.59 11.69
CA GLU A 146 -10.32 -30.48 11.15
C GLU A 146 -8.88 -30.09 11.51
N GLU A 147 -8.67 -28.98 12.25
CA GLU A 147 -7.35 -28.65 12.80
C GLU A 147 -6.92 -29.75 13.80
N PRO A 148 -5.90 -30.57 13.51
CA PRO A 148 -5.35 -31.43 14.54
C PRO A 148 -4.78 -30.51 15.61
N HIS A 149 -5.28 -30.64 16.84
CA HIS A 149 -4.71 -30.00 18.01
C HIS A 149 -3.19 -29.96 17.89
N PRO A 150 -2.53 -28.79 17.96
CA PRO A 150 -1.09 -28.76 17.89
C PRO A 150 -0.57 -29.60 19.05
N THR A 151 0.05 -30.74 18.71
CA THR A 151 0.88 -31.47 19.66
C THR A 151 1.87 -30.45 20.18
N PRO A 152 2.03 -30.25 21.50
CA PRO A 152 2.91 -29.20 21.99
C PRO A 152 4.32 -29.46 21.47
N LEU A 153 4.75 -28.65 20.50
CA LEU A 153 6.11 -28.66 20.01
C LEU A 153 6.98 -28.24 21.18
N ARG A 154 7.65 -29.22 21.79
CA ARG A 154 8.77 -28.99 22.70
C ARG A 154 9.91 -28.37 21.89
N TYR A 155 9.92 -27.06 21.79
CA TYR A 155 11.11 -26.34 21.33
C TYR A 155 12.17 -26.42 22.43
N PRO A 156 13.42 -26.83 22.13
CA PRO A 156 14.51 -26.66 23.08
C PRO A 156 14.69 -25.16 23.36
N ALA A 157 14.88 -24.82 24.63
CA ALA A 157 15.09 -23.45 25.07
C ALA A 157 16.27 -22.82 24.31
N ILE A 158 15.97 -21.85 23.44
CA ILE A 158 16.98 -21.01 22.83
C ILE A 158 17.40 -19.98 23.89
N THR A 159 18.43 -20.32 24.66
CA THR A 159 19.21 -19.34 25.40
C THR A 159 20.01 -18.52 24.40
N GLY A 160 19.45 -17.41 23.92
CA GLY A 160 20.11 -16.54 22.96
C GLY A 160 19.43 -15.18 22.90
N ARG A 161 20.08 -14.18 23.47
CA ARG A 161 19.75 -12.75 23.44
C ARG A 161 19.31 -12.30 22.03
N THR A 162 18.08 -11.81 21.91
CA THR A 162 17.68 -10.90 20.83
C THR A 162 16.88 -9.77 21.47
N ASP A 163 17.51 -8.60 21.61
CA ASP A 163 16.92 -7.41 22.18
C ASP A 163 15.85 -6.84 21.22
N PHE A 164 14.61 -7.29 21.36
CA PHE A 164 13.43 -6.61 20.81
C PHE A 164 13.11 -5.41 21.70
N ILE A 165 13.66 -4.25 21.36
CA ILE A 165 13.28 -3.00 22.01
C ILE A 165 12.04 -2.43 21.29
N TYR A 166 10.86 -2.78 21.80
CA TYR A 166 9.66 -1.95 21.67
C TYR A 166 9.74 -0.86 22.72
N TYR A 167 9.93 0.42 22.33
CA TYR A 167 9.63 1.52 23.24
C TYR A 167 8.18 1.96 23.09
N ARG A 168 7.43 1.60 24.13
CA ARG A 168 6.11 2.09 24.51
C ARG A 168 6.17 3.60 24.71
N ALA A 169 5.16 4.30 24.21
CA ALA A 169 4.94 5.72 24.40
C ALA A 169 4.88 6.09 25.89
N ALA A 170 5.54 7.20 26.24
CA ALA A 170 5.24 8.07 27.36
C ALA A 170 5.20 9.50 26.82
#